data_AF-A0A2H1JEL8-F1
#
_entry.id   AF-A0A2H1JEL8-F1
#
_cell.length_a   1.000
_cell.length_b   1.000
_cell.length_c   1.000
_cell.angle_alpha   90.00
_cell.angle_beta   90.00
_cell.angle_gamma   90.00
#
_symmetry.space_group_name_H-M   'P 1'
#
loop_
_entity.id
_entity.type
_entity.pdbx_description
1 polymer ?
#
loop_
_entity_poly.entity_id
_entity_poly.type
_entity_poly.pdbx_seq_one_letter_code
_entity_poly.pdbx_strand_id
1 'polypeptide(L)'
;MEEKKRRLLTSQDPAAQGPDIAGSSASRTGEPGSDKSGSDDPAAGPTTRPKPSTRVKPLSKVCIGWRIVVPAIAFVILTCGQFLNTNDFFPLGSLTQYATAKDLNGTVNSTCIEAQFPGEDEPRRLGFNAATVGIERGDVESQLDRVIAHPELLQSMADSYIRLHPDEPKPETMILCRITTHLKNGLAVGEPEQTTLAKWEVR
;
A
#
# COMPACT_ATOMS: atom_id res chain seq x y z
N MET A 1 -25.56 11.48 -23.71
CA MET A 1 -24.97 10.94 -22.47
C MET A 1 -23.52 10.51 -22.69
N GLU A 2 -22.66 11.34 -23.30
CA GLU A 2 -21.28 10.93 -23.66
C GLU A 2 -20.26 12.08 -23.52
N GLU A 3 -20.47 12.99 -22.56
CA GLU A 3 -19.53 14.11 -22.34
C GLU A 3 -19.15 14.31 -20.87
N LYS A 4 -19.96 13.78 -19.94
CA LYS A 4 -19.68 13.85 -18.49
C LYS A 4 -18.66 12.79 -18.02
N LYS A 5 -18.34 11.81 -18.87
CA LYS A 5 -17.41 10.70 -18.55
C LYS A 5 -15.92 10.99 -18.85
N ARG A 6 -15.59 12.12 -19.48
CA ARG A 6 -14.21 12.51 -19.81
C ARG A 6 -13.51 13.44 -18.80
N ARG A 7 -14.20 13.89 -17.75
CA ARG A 7 -13.64 14.83 -16.75
C ARG A 7 -13.04 14.20 -15.50
N LEU A 8 -12.90 12.88 -15.44
CA LEU A 8 -12.33 12.18 -14.27
C LEU A 8 -10.88 11.69 -14.46
N LEU A 9 -10.19 12.06 -15.54
CA LEU A 9 -8.85 11.53 -15.85
C LEU A 9 -7.72 12.55 -15.99
N THR A 10 -7.91 13.82 -15.63
CA THR A 10 -6.79 14.79 -15.63
C THR A 10 -7.02 15.84 -14.56
N SER A 11 -6.44 15.61 -13.39
CA SER A 11 -5.85 16.66 -12.56
C SER A 11 -5.00 16.01 -11.48
N GLN A 12 -3.75 15.76 -11.79
CA GLN A 12 -2.71 15.55 -10.78
C GLN A 12 -1.50 16.34 -11.27
N ASP A 13 -1.37 17.54 -10.73
CA ASP A 13 -0.31 18.50 -11.01
C ASP A 13 0.68 18.49 -9.83
N PRO A 14 1.95 18.07 -10.00
CA PRO A 14 2.97 18.27 -9.00
C PRO A 14 3.98 19.31 -9.51
N ALA A 15 3.67 20.59 -9.32
CA ALA A 15 4.61 21.69 -9.52
C ALA A 15 4.71 22.53 -8.25
N ALA A 16 5.64 22.17 -7.37
CA ALA A 16 6.22 23.09 -6.38
C ALA A 16 7.65 22.65 -6.06
N GLN A 17 8.63 23.31 -6.68
CA GLN A 17 10.05 23.23 -6.37
C GLN A 17 10.51 24.46 -5.58
N GLY A 18 11.07 24.22 -4.39
CA GLY A 18 12.21 24.91 -3.74
C GLY A 18 12.06 26.38 -3.29
N PRO A 19 13.02 26.93 -2.50
CA PRO A 19 14.36 26.40 -2.20
C PRO A 19 14.84 26.44 -0.71
N ASP A 20 15.91 25.68 -0.46
CA ASP A 20 17.07 25.87 0.43
C ASP A 20 16.95 26.60 1.79
N ILE A 21 17.24 25.87 2.88
CA ILE A 21 18.04 26.39 4.01
C ILE A 21 19.07 25.35 4.45
N ALA A 22 20.34 25.72 4.29
CA ALA A 22 21.50 25.06 4.84
C ALA A 22 21.60 25.31 6.36
N GLY A 23 21.99 24.29 7.13
CA GLY A 23 22.17 24.42 8.58
C GLY A 23 22.87 23.22 9.20
N SER A 24 24.20 23.28 9.19
CA SER A 24 25.19 22.45 9.88
C SER A 24 24.76 21.84 11.22
N SER A 25 25.11 20.58 11.45
CA SER A 25 25.30 20.00 12.80
C SER A 25 26.35 18.91 12.76
N ALA A 26 27.58 19.31 13.07
CA ALA A 26 28.72 18.45 13.32
C ALA A 26 28.54 17.65 14.62
N SER A 27 29.07 16.43 14.65
CA SER A 27 29.24 15.66 15.89
C SER A 27 30.67 15.13 16.00
N ARG A 28 31.30 15.50 17.14
CA ARG A 28 32.42 14.89 17.89
C ARG A 28 33.70 14.58 17.10
N THR A 29 34.87 15.02 17.57
CA THR A 29 35.51 14.47 18.78
C THR A 29 36.46 15.50 19.36
N GLY A 30 36.43 15.68 20.68
CA GLY A 30 37.38 16.51 21.40
C GLY A 30 38.65 15.75 21.73
N GLU A 31 39.75 16.48 21.90
CA GLU A 31 40.73 16.24 22.96
C GLU A 31 41.49 17.56 23.23
N PRO A 32 41.96 17.79 24.48
CA PRO A 32 42.32 19.09 25.00
C PRO A 32 43.81 19.45 24.80
N GLY A 33 44.07 20.75 24.94
CA GLY A 33 45.35 21.37 24.64
C GLY A 33 46.46 21.26 25.68
N SER A 34 47.63 21.68 25.23
CA SER A 34 48.82 22.21 25.93
C SER A 34 49.84 22.52 24.82
N ASP A 35 50.71 23.52 24.80
CA ASP A 35 50.90 24.80 25.46
C ASP A 35 51.98 25.51 24.57
N LYS A 36 51.86 26.84 24.40
CA LYS A 36 52.91 27.86 24.11
C LYS A 36 53.96 27.81 22.96
N SER A 37 53.96 28.95 22.22
CA SER A 37 55.08 29.91 21.96
C SER A 37 55.75 30.00 20.57
N GLY A 38 55.28 31.00 19.80
CA GLY A 38 55.94 32.04 18.94
C GLY A 38 57.28 31.88 18.20
N SER A 39 57.30 32.31 16.91
CA SER A 39 58.16 33.40 16.33
C SER A 39 58.06 33.54 14.78
N ASP A 40 57.72 34.75 14.28
CA ASP A 40 58.06 35.54 13.06
C ASP A 40 58.38 34.97 11.62
N ASP A 41 57.51 35.31 10.63
CA ASP A 41 57.63 35.85 9.21
C ASP A 41 58.71 35.42 8.13
N PRO A 42 58.61 35.77 6.80
CA PRO A 42 57.48 36.06 5.85
C PRO A 42 57.64 35.61 4.33
N ALA A 43 56.62 35.93 3.47
CA ALA A 43 56.67 36.49 2.08
C ALA A 43 56.20 35.69 0.80
N ALA A 44 55.21 36.26 0.05
CA ALA A 44 55.21 36.67 -1.39
C ALA A 44 53.83 36.57 -2.14
N GLY A 45 53.45 37.59 -2.93
CA GLY A 45 52.09 37.88 -3.45
C GLY A 45 51.65 37.32 -4.83
N PRO A 46 50.44 37.69 -5.36
CA PRO A 46 49.76 36.93 -6.42
C PRO A 46 49.73 37.63 -7.80
N THR A 47 49.85 36.85 -8.89
CA THR A 47 49.48 37.27 -10.26
C THR A 47 48.56 36.24 -10.92
N THR A 48 47.38 36.68 -11.36
CA THR A 48 46.29 35.87 -11.95
C THR A 48 46.46 35.67 -13.46
N ARG A 49 46.22 34.44 -13.95
CA ARG A 49 46.18 34.04 -15.38
C ARG A 49 44.87 33.30 -15.72
N PRO A 50 44.52 33.19 -17.02
CA PRO A 50 43.13 33.09 -17.50
C PRO A 50 42.54 31.68 -17.41
N LYS A 51 41.19 31.60 -17.34
CA LYS A 51 40.42 30.36 -17.20
C LYS A 51 40.35 29.59 -18.54
N PRO A 52 40.85 28.35 -18.60
CA PRO A 52 40.76 27.51 -19.79
C PRO A 52 39.40 26.80 -19.90
N SER A 53 39.01 26.47 -21.14
CA SER A 53 37.72 25.89 -21.50
C SER A 53 37.44 24.56 -20.80
N THR A 54 36.18 24.37 -20.42
CA THR A 54 35.72 23.20 -19.65
C THR A 54 35.76 21.95 -20.53
N ARG A 55 36.86 21.21 -20.44
CA ARG A 55 37.02 19.89 -21.06
C ARG A 55 36.07 18.91 -20.35
N VAL A 56 35.05 18.44 -21.06
CA VAL A 56 34.13 17.42 -20.54
C VAL A 56 34.93 16.15 -20.26
N LYS A 57 34.92 15.73 -18.99
CA LYS A 57 35.73 14.59 -18.53
C LYS A 57 35.04 13.31 -18.97
N PRO A 58 35.70 12.43 -19.73
CA PRO A 58 35.09 11.17 -20.11
C PRO A 58 34.81 10.33 -18.86
N LEU A 59 33.66 9.66 -18.86
CA LEU A 59 33.24 8.81 -17.76
C LEU A 59 34.27 7.73 -17.49
N SER A 60 34.61 7.58 -16.21
CA SER A 60 35.49 6.50 -15.76
C SER A 60 34.89 5.15 -16.13
N LYS A 61 35.73 4.25 -16.65
CA LYS A 61 35.35 2.88 -16.99
C LYS A 61 34.75 2.12 -15.80
N VAL A 62 35.17 2.48 -14.58
CA VAL A 62 34.62 1.91 -13.34
C VAL A 62 33.16 2.33 -13.13
N CYS A 63 32.84 3.59 -13.41
CA CYS A 63 31.48 4.11 -13.29
C CYS A 63 30.55 3.49 -14.36
N ILE A 64 31.08 3.30 -15.58
CA ILE A 64 30.36 2.61 -16.65
C ILE A 64 30.13 1.13 -16.28
N GLY A 65 31.15 0.43 -15.79
CA GLY A 65 31.04 -0.97 -15.39
C GLY A 65 30.01 -1.18 -14.28
N TRP A 66 30.03 -0.34 -13.24
CA TRP A 66 29.07 -0.42 -12.14
C TRP A 66 27.62 -0.25 -12.62
N ARG A 67 27.38 0.70 -13.52
CA ARG A 67 26.05 0.97 -14.08
C ARG A 67 25.52 -0.12 -15.00
N ILE A 68 26.37 -1.02 -15.48
CA ILE A 68 25.95 -2.13 -16.33
C ILE A 68 25.79 -3.40 -15.50
N VAL A 69 26.71 -3.67 -14.58
CA VAL A 69 26.72 -4.92 -13.81
C VAL A 69 25.56 -4.98 -12.82
N VAL A 70 25.25 -3.89 -12.11
CA VAL A 70 24.17 -3.86 -11.12
C VAL A 70 22.79 -4.17 -11.74
N PRO A 71 22.36 -3.48 -12.81
CA PRO A 71 21.08 -3.80 -13.43
C PRO A 71 21.10 -5.15 -14.17
N ALA A 72 22.24 -5.61 -14.69
CA ALA A 72 22.32 -6.94 -15.31
C ALA A 72 22.08 -8.06 -14.28
N ILE A 73 22.61 -7.92 -13.07
CA ILE A 73 22.37 -8.87 -11.98
C ILE A 73 20.90 -8.83 -11.55
N ALA A 74 20.31 -7.64 -11.38
CA ALA A 74 18.87 -7.52 -11.07
C ALA A 74 18.01 -8.14 -12.19
N PHE A 75 18.37 -7.92 -13.45
CA PHE A 75 17.68 -8.45 -14.63
C PHE A 75 17.69 -9.98 -14.65
N VAL A 76 18.79 -10.64 -14.28
CA VAL A 76 18.85 -12.10 -14.20
C VAL A 76 17.99 -12.64 -13.05
N ILE A 77 18.05 -12.01 -11.87
CA ILE A 77 17.26 -12.37 -10.68
C ILE A 77 15.75 -12.26 -10.97
N LEU A 78 15.35 -11.18 -11.66
CA LEU A 78 13.99 -10.95 -12.14
C LEU A 78 13.53 -12.05 -13.10
N THR A 79 14.38 -12.37 -14.08
CA THR A 79 14.03 -13.28 -15.17
C THR A 79 13.90 -14.72 -14.67
N CYS A 80 14.79 -15.18 -13.78
CA CYS A 80 14.66 -16.50 -13.16
C CYS A 80 13.38 -16.66 -12.33
N GLY A 81 12.95 -15.61 -11.63
CA GLY A 81 11.71 -15.68 -10.84
C GLY A 81 10.44 -15.82 -11.64
N GLN A 82 10.40 -15.23 -12.83
CA GLN A 82 9.22 -15.33 -13.67
C GLN A 82 9.16 -16.67 -14.41
N PHE A 83 10.29 -17.22 -14.85
CA PHE A 83 10.28 -18.48 -15.60
C PHE A 83 10.02 -19.74 -14.77
N LEU A 84 10.39 -19.70 -13.49
CA LEU A 84 10.08 -20.80 -12.57
C LEU A 84 8.67 -20.70 -11.99
N ASN A 85 7.86 -19.70 -12.43
CA ASN A 85 6.54 -19.37 -11.89
C ASN A 85 6.54 -19.40 -10.36
N THR A 86 7.59 -18.79 -9.80
CA THR A 86 7.90 -18.81 -8.38
C THR A 86 8.02 -17.42 -7.86
N ASN A 87 7.70 -17.26 -6.60
CA ASN A 87 7.72 -15.98 -5.97
C ASN A 87 9.02 -15.50 -5.39
N ASP A 88 10.03 -16.37 -5.46
CA ASP A 88 11.20 -16.31 -4.60
C ASP A 88 12.10 -15.10 -4.83
N PHE A 89 11.75 -14.25 -5.79
CA PHE A 89 12.59 -13.17 -6.24
C PHE A 89 12.00 -11.78 -5.93
N PHE A 90 10.80 -11.68 -5.33
CA PHE A 90 10.23 -10.41 -4.86
C PHE A 90 11.19 -9.62 -3.92
N PRO A 91 11.24 -8.27 -3.91
CA PRO A 91 10.45 -7.27 -4.63
C PRO A 91 10.87 -7.07 -6.08
N LEU A 92 11.82 -7.87 -6.55
CA LEU A 92 12.26 -7.84 -7.92
C LEU A 92 11.42 -8.86 -8.73
N GLY A 93 11.49 -10.17 -8.53
CA GLY A 93 10.61 -11.18 -9.15
C GLY A 93 9.27 -11.46 -8.43
N SER A 94 8.70 -12.68 -8.62
CA SER A 94 7.22 -12.84 -8.75
C SER A 94 6.38 -12.55 -7.49
N LEU A 95 5.04 -12.50 -7.61
CA LEU A 95 4.05 -12.24 -6.52
C LEU A 95 3.06 -13.36 -6.07
N THR A 96 2.99 -14.49 -6.76
CA THR A 96 2.59 -15.83 -6.26
C THR A 96 2.82 -16.23 -4.76
N GLN A 97 3.62 -15.54 -3.92
CA GLN A 97 3.85 -15.85 -2.48
C GLN A 97 2.64 -15.45 -1.64
N TYR A 98 1.90 -14.47 -2.13
CA TYR A 98 0.66 -14.04 -1.51
C TYR A 98 -0.54 -14.72 -2.16
N ALA A 99 -0.31 -15.66 -3.08
CA ALA A 99 -1.36 -16.43 -3.74
C ALA A 99 -1.37 -17.87 -3.19
N THR A 100 -2.50 -18.31 -2.67
CA THR A 100 -2.70 -19.72 -2.35
C THR A 100 -3.24 -20.41 -3.61
N ALA A 101 -2.61 -21.52 -4.03
CA ALA A 101 -3.15 -22.35 -5.10
C ALA A 101 -4.59 -22.77 -4.75
N LYS A 102 -5.55 -22.34 -5.56
CA LYS A 102 -6.96 -22.67 -5.39
C LYS A 102 -7.31 -23.85 -6.29
N ASP A 103 -8.15 -24.74 -5.76
CA ASP A 103 -8.76 -25.78 -6.58
C ASP A 103 -9.57 -25.13 -7.69
N LEU A 104 -9.19 -25.42 -8.94
CA LEU A 104 -9.83 -24.89 -10.13
C LEU A 104 -11.27 -25.39 -10.29
N ASN A 105 -11.64 -26.47 -9.60
CA ASN A 105 -13.01 -27.00 -9.56
C ASN A 105 -13.65 -26.85 -8.17
N GLY A 106 -13.05 -26.05 -7.30
CA GLY A 106 -13.50 -25.83 -5.92
C GLY A 106 -14.46 -24.66 -5.78
N THR A 107 -14.44 -24.00 -4.61
CA THR A 107 -15.26 -22.82 -4.32
C THR A 107 -14.43 -21.62 -3.90
N VAL A 108 -14.98 -20.43 -4.17
CA VAL A 108 -14.49 -19.14 -3.69
C VAL A 108 -15.51 -18.58 -2.72
N ASN A 109 -15.06 -18.29 -1.50
CA ASN A 109 -15.89 -17.72 -0.46
C ASN A 109 -15.56 -16.23 -0.33
N SER A 110 -16.58 -15.39 -0.28
CA SER A 110 -16.47 -13.96 -0.05
C SER A 110 -17.33 -13.57 1.14
N THR A 111 -16.72 -12.94 2.15
CA THR A 111 -17.47 -12.48 3.32
C THR A 111 -18.23 -11.21 2.98
N CYS A 112 -19.48 -11.16 3.44
CA CYS A 112 -20.37 -10.04 3.22
C CYS A 112 -21.05 -9.59 4.51
N ILE A 113 -21.44 -8.33 4.53
CA ILE A 113 -22.21 -7.73 5.63
C ILE A 113 -23.47 -7.12 5.04
N GLU A 114 -24.59 -7.37 5.69
CA GLU A 114 -25.89 -6.78 5.38
C GLU A 114 -26.47 -6.18 6.65
N ALA A 115 -27.41 -5.27 6.49
CA ALA A 115 -28.21 -4.76 7.58
C ALA A 115 -29.68 -4.72 7.19
N GLN A 116 -30.52 -5.15 8.11
CA GLN A 116 -31.95 -4.92 8.03
C GLN A 116 -32.24 -3.52 8.56
N PHE A 117 -32.89 -2.69 7.74
CA PHE A 117 -33.34 -1.36 8.15
C PHE A 117 -34.86 -1.35 8.39
N PRO A 118 -35.35 -0.41 9.22
CA PRO A 118 -36.78 -0.25 9.46
C PRO A 118 -37.52 0.02 8.15
N GLY A 119 -38.56 -0.78 7.87
CA GLY A 119 -39.43 -0.61 6.71
C GLY A 119 -38.88 -1.18 5.39
N GLU A 120 -37.73 -1.85 5.39
CA GLU A 120 -37.24 -2.62 4.25
C GLU A 120 -37.68 -4.09 4.37
N ASP A 121 -38.10 -4.72 3.26
CA ASP A 121 -38.51 -6.14 3.26
C ASP A 121 -37.31 -7.10 3.20
N GLU A 122 -36.19 -6.63 2.65
CA GLU A 122 -34.96 -7.42 2.46
C GLU A 122 -33.75 -6.70 3.07
N PRO A 123 -32.76 -7.44 3.61
CA PRO A 123 -31.53 -6.84 4.11
C PRO A 123 -30.75 -6.11 3.01
N ARG A 124 -30.31 -4.89 3.30
CA ARG A 124 -29.45 -4.11 2.42
C ARG A 124 -27.99 -4.51 2.59
N ARG A 125 -27.32 -4.82 1.48
CA ARG A 125 -25.87 -5.06 1.44
C ARG A 125 -25.11 -3.80 1.83
N LEU A 126 -24.22 -3.92 2.81
CA LEU A 126 -23.29 -2.86 3.20
C LEU A 126 -21.88 -3.17 2.67
N GLY A 127 -21.09 -2.11 2.49
CA GLY A 127 -19.66 -2.23 2.16
C GLY A 127 -18.82 -2.47 3.41
N PHE A 128 -17.84 -3.37 3.34
CA PHE A 128 -16.74 -3.39 4.29
C PHE A 128 -15.71 -2.35 3.88
N ASN A 129 -15.77 -1.18 4.51
CA ASN A 129 -14.77 -0.13 4.38
C ASN A 129 -14.93 0.88 5.52
N ALA A 130 -13.90 1.71 5.71
CA ALA A 130 -13.87 2.74 6.74
C ALA A 130 -15.02 3.77 6.66
N ALA A 131 -15.58 4.01 5.47
CA ALA A 131 -16.66 4.98 5.27
C ALA A 131 -18.05 4.40 5.54
N THR A 132 -18.24 3.08 5.46
CA THR A 132 -19.54 2.43 5.67
C THR A 132 -19.67 1.87 7.09
N VAL A 133 -18.90 0.83 7.43
CA VAL A 133 -18.97 0.14 8.73
C VAL A 133 -17.73 0.35 9.60
N GLY A 134 -16.80 1.19 9.14
CA GLY A 134 -15.62 1.59 9.92
C GLY A 134 -14.49 0.56 9.97
N ILE A 135 -14.59 -0.54 9.22
CA ILE A 135 -13.60 -1.62 9.19
C ILE A 135 -13.48 -2.25 7.80
N GLU A 136 -12.27 -2.66 7.43
CA GLU A 136 -11.99 -3.32 6.15
C GLU A 136 -12.35 -4.81 6.19
N ARG A 137 -12.69 -5.39 5.04
CA ARG A 137 -13.13 -6.80 4.95
C ARG A 137 -12.06 -7.75 5.50
N GLY A 138 -10.79 -7.50 5.14
CA GLY A 138 -9.67 -8.36 5.54
C GLY A 138 -9.51 -8.47 7.05
N ASP A 139 -9.78 -7.39 7.79
CA ASP A 139 -9.70 -7.38 9.25
C ASP A 139 -10.79 -8.26 9.87
N VAL A 140 -12.02 -8.19 9.33
CA VAL A 140 -13.14 -9.04 9.74
C VAL A 140 -12.87 -10.51 9.39
N GLU A 141 -12.39 -10.76 8.17
CA GLU A 141 -12.05 -12.11 7.70
C GLU A 141 -10.94 -12.75 8.54
N SER A 142 -9.96 -11.97 9.01
CA SER A 142 -8.89 -12.46 9.88
C SER A 142 -9.39 -12.97 11.25
N GLN A 143 -10.54 -12.47 11.70
CA GLN A 143 -11.18 -12.83 12.97
C GLN A 143 -12.55 -13.49 12.77
N LEU A 144 -12.80 -14.06 11.59
CA LEU A 144 -14.13 -14.49 11.20
C LEU A 144 -14.76 -15.47 12.20
N ASP A 145 -14.00 -16.47 12.64
CA ASP A 145 -14.47 -17.46 13.62
C ASP A 145 -14.84 -16.82 14.96
N ARG A 146 -14.11 -15.79 15.37
CA ARG A 146 -14.42 -15.03 16.59
C ARG A 146 -15.72 -14.25 16.42
N VAL A 147 -15.93 -13.60 15.27
CA VAL A 147 -17.18 -12.85 15.01
C VAL A 147 -18.38 -13.80 14.90
N ILE A 148 -18.19 -15.01 14.35
CA ILE A 148 -19.24 -16.04 14.31
C ILE A 148 -19.57 -16.54 15.72
N ALA A 149 -18.55 -16.82 16.55
CA ALA A 149 -18.74 -17.27 17.92
C ALA A 149 -19.31 -16.18 18.85
N HIS A 150 -19.03 -14.91 18.53
CA HIS A 150 -19.43 -13.72 19.29
C HIS A 150 -20.14 -12.71 18.38
N PRO A 151 -21.41 -12.97 17.99
CA PRO A 151 -22.16 -12.08 17.10
C PRO A 151 -22.36 -10.66 17.67
N GLU A 152 -22.27 -10.49 18.99
CA GLU A 152 -22.32 -9.17 19.66
C GLU A 152 -21.26 -8.18 19.14
N LEU A 153 -20.17 -8.67 18.56
CA LEU A 153 -19.15 -7.82 17.93
C LEU A 153 -19.69 -7.05 16.72
N LEU A 154 -20.79 -7.50 16.11
CA LEU A 154 -21.47 -6.77 15.04
C LEU A 154 -22.11 -5.47 15.54
N GLN A 155 -22.38 -5.31 16.84
CA GLN A 155 -22.82 -4.05 17.42
C GLN A 155 -21.84 -2.91 17.11
N SER A 156 -20.53 -3.16 17.21
CA SER A 156 -19.52 -2.12 16.95
C SER A 156 -19.52 -1.66 15.48
N MET A 157 -19.89 -2.54 14.55
CA MET A 157 -20.09 -2.18 13.15
C MET A 157 -21.37 -1.38 12.95
N ALA A 158 -22.47 -1.73 13.63
CA ALA A 158 -23.71 -0.96 13.64
C ALA A 158 -23.50 0.45 14.21
N ASP A 159 -22.83 0.57 15.36
CA ASP A 159 -22.52 1.86 16.00
C ASP A 159 -21.67 2.74 15.08
N SER A 160 -20.73 2.13 14.36
CA SER A 160 -19.91 2.82 13.36
C SER A 160 -20.73 3.28 12.16
N TYR A 161 -21.62 2.44 11.66
CA TYR A 161 -22.56 2.81 10.60
C TYR A 161 -23.40 4.03 10.99
N ILE A 162 -24.02 3.98 12.17
CA ILE A 162 -24.87 5.06 12.71
C ILE A 162 -24.09 6.37 12.85
N ARG A 163 -22.83 6.29 13.34
CA ARG A 163 -21.97 7.46 13.48
C ARG A 163 -21.57 8.06 12.13
N LEU A 164 -21.32 7.22 11.12
CA LEU A 164 -20.89 7.64 9.79
C LEU A 164 -22.04 8.12 8.90
N HIS A 165 -23.27 7.64 9.16
CA HIS A 165 -24.48 7.97 8.38
C HIS A 165 -25.57 8.53 9.32
N PRO A 166 -25.36 9.71 9.93
CA PRO A 166 -26.31 10.26 10.90
C PRO A 166 -27.69 10.59 10.29
N ASP A 167 -27.74 10.80 8.98
CA ASP A 167 -28.95 11.13 8.23
C ASP A 167 -29.68 9.89 7.68
N GLU A 168 -29.12 8.69 7.87
CA GLU A 168 -29.74 7.43 7.44
C GLU A 168 -30.46 6.71 8.58
N PRO A 169 -31.44 5.85 8.27
CA PRO A 169 -32.07 5.02 9.28
C PRO A 169 -31.04 4.14 9.98
N LYS A 170 -31.25 3.92 11.28
CA LYS A 170 -30.41 3.01 12.06
C LYS A 170 -30.74 1.56 11.67
N PRO A 171 -29.73 0.68 11.52
CA PRO A 171 -29.98 -0.73 11.28
C PRO A 171 -30.62 -1.38 12.51
N GLU A 172 -31.62 -2.24 12.30
CA GLU A 172 -32.26 -3.04 13.35
C GLU A 172 -31.49 -4.35 13.59
N THR A 173 -30.96 -4.94 12.52
CA THR A 173 -30.19 -6.18 12.59
C THR A 173 -28.98 -6.10 11.68
N MET A 174 -27.82 -6.51 12.18
CA MET A 174 -26.62 -6.74 11.38
C MET A 174 -26.50 -8.22 11.04
N ILE A 175 -26.16 -8.53 9.78
CA ILE A 175 -26.08 -9.88 9.27
C ILE A 175 -24.71 -10.08 8.61
N LEU A 176 -23.91 -10.96 9.19
CA LEU A 176 -22.68 -11.45 8.59
C LEU A 176 -23.01 -12.66 7.72
N CYS A 177 -22.56 -12.65 6.47
CA CYS A 177 -22.86 -13.68 5.49
C CYS A 177 -21.62 -14.09 4.70
N ARG A 178 -21.79 -15.16 3.93
CA ARG A 178 -20.81 -15.67 2.98
C ARG A 178 -21.49 -15.88 1.65
N ILE A 179 -20.87 -15.36 0.60
CA ILE A 179 -21.20 -15.71 -0.78
C ILE A 179 -20.22 -16.79 -1.23
N THR A 180 -20.73 -17.94 -1.64
CA THR A 180 -19.96 -19.07 -2.15
C THR A 180 -20.17 -19.16 -3.66
N THR A 181 -19.09 -19.01 -4.42
CA THR A 181 -19.09 -19.17 -5.88
C THR A 181 -18.38 -20.47 -6.24
N HIS A 182 -19.01 -21.32 -7.05
CA HIS A 182 -18.40 -22.54 -7.53
C HIS A 182 -17.50 -22.28 -8.73
N LEU A 183 -16.40 -23.02 -8.83
CA LEU A 183 -15.48 -22.96 -9.94
C LEU A 183 -15.52 -24.24 -10.77
N LYS A 184 -15.27 -24.11 -12.07
CA LYS A 184 -14.93 -25.21 -12.96
C LYS A 184 -13.80 -24.76 -13.88
N ASN A 185 -12.67 -25.48 -13.85
CA ASN A 185 -11.44 -25.10 -14.56
C ASN A 185 -11.01 -23.63 -14.31
N GLY A 186 -11.20 -23.14 -13.08
CA GLY A 186 -10.84 -21.79 -12.63
C GLY A 186 -11.88 -20.73 -12.93
N LEU A 187 -13.02 -21.08 -13.53
CA LEU A 187 -14.07 -20.14 -13.91
C LEU A 187 -15.30 -20.29 -13.02
N ALA A 188 -15.87 -19.16 -12.60
CA ALA A 188 -17.13 -19.14 -11.87
C ALA A 188 -18.25 -19.80 -12.67
N VAL A 189 -19.01 -20.69 -12.02
CA VAL A 189 -20.15 -21.41 -12.61
C VAL A 189 -21.34 -21.42 -11.66
N GLY A 190 -22.55 -21.33 -12.23
CA GLY A 190 -23.79 -21.28 -11.47
C GLY A 190 -24.04 -19.94 -10.78
N GLU A 191 -25.18 -19.84 -10.10
CA GLU A 191 -25.50 -18.70 -9.26
C GLU A 191 -24.75 -18.80 -7.92
N PRO A 192 -24.20 -17.70 -7.39
CA PRO A 192 -23.56 -17.70 -6.09
C PRO A 192 -24.56 -18.05 -4.97
N GLU A 193 -24.15 -18.93 -4.06
CA GLU A 193 -24.95 -19.28 -2.89
C GLU A 193 -24.64 -18.33 -1.73
N GLN A 194 -25.68 -17.75 -1.12
CA GLN A 194 -25.52 -16.92 0.07
C GLN A 194 -25.90 -17.69 1.34
N THR A 195 -24.98 -17.75 2.29
CA THR A 195 -25.18 -18.37 3.61
C THR A 195 -25.03 -17.32 4.70
N THR A 196 -25.96 -17.28 5.65
CA THR A 196 -25.79 -16.47 6.87
C THR A 196 -24.78 -17.15 7.80
N LEU A 197 -23.79 -16.40 8.27
CA LEU A 197 -22.79 -16.86 9.24
C LEU A 197 -23.14 -16.44 10.67
N ALA A 198 -23.60 -15.20 10.85
CA ALA A 198 -24.01 -14.67 12.16
C ALA A 198 -25.05 -13.56 11.99
N LYS A 199 -25.88 -13.35 13.01
CA LYS A 199 -26.87 -12.27 13.08
C LYS A 199 -26.81 -11.61 14.45
N TRP A 200 -27.04 -10.31 14.50
CA TRP A 200 -27.10 -9.54 15.73
C TRP A 200 -28.18 -8.48 15.68
N GLU A 201 -29.06 -8.46 16.68
CA GLU A 201 -30.05 -7.40 16.88
C GLU A 201 -29.40 -6.20 17.55
N VAL A 202 -29.46 -5.05 16.89
CA VAL A 202 -28.81 -3.80 17.33
C VAL A 202 -29.55 -3.24 18.54
N ARG A 203 -28.78 -2.79 19.55
CA ARG A 203 -29.31 -2.20 20.79
C ARG A 203 -28.88 -0.75 20.97
#